data_AF-A0A1B0G447-F1
#
_entry.id   AF-A0A1B0G447-F1
#
_cell.length_a   1.000
_cell.length_b   1.000
_cell.length_c   1.000
_cell.angle_alpha   90.00
_cell.angle_beta   90.00
_cell.angle_gamma   90.00
#
_symmetry.space_group_name_H-M   'P 1'
#
loop_
_entity.id
_entity.type
_entity.pdbx_description
1 polymer ?
#
loop_
_entity_poly.entity_id
_entity_poly.type
_entity_poly.pdbx_seq_one_letter_code
_entity_poly.pdbx_strand_id
1 'polypeptide(L)'
;MPGFHFNEMGEMVMVNVDDIGVVDVYDLASDIGKEYERIIDRFGTEAVTGLMPRIINTLELLEALATKNERENVTMQELRDKITQLESEKLEKAEFRRRFEKELEMIEEQWRTETNDLADLVSSLQEENKRLVKQTEDLQSASAQSSGLGASLTESIISITNNELHAALSDTQVLQRLKEQIYRQRDDLKEKERELQEKYQENEHMTIQLERLKSSGRDTRRRCTMLQTQVKTLCEERADFLAQLQDQYREINNLRKRLGLAEKEKEDLVMSQDDTSNDPNRPRYTTRELKELINERDELLTIIQNLNEELQTLKPSKISSKFPNSDDDGDIKEDGGDDELKHTSDLIDSHFEHDAPVQGPLPYEPDDAPWKKSSESGIRKFFRKLFSDTSNSNGSQTFQKRSLATLSKMALSASPASTGDAK
;
A
#
# COMPACT_ATOMS: atom_id res chain seq x y z
N MET A 1 -18.74 30.33 -12.38
CA MET A 1 -17.83 31.46 -12.69
C MET A 1 -16.50 31.12 -12.05
N PRO A 2 -15.46 30.79 -12.82
CA PRO A 2 -14.13 30.52 -12.26
C PRO A 2 -13.60 31.79 -11.58
N GLY A 3 -13.06 31.64 -10.36
CA GLY A 3 -12.46 32.73 -9.60
C GLY A 3 -11.06 33.02 -10.11
N PHE A 4 -10.72 34.30 -10.29
CA PHE A 4 -9.39 34.71 -10.73
C PHE A 4 -8.54 35.10 -9.53
N HIS A 5 -7.25 34.74 -9.58
CA HIS A 5 -6.23 35.30 -8.67
C HIS A 5 -5.06 35.85 -9.48
N PHE A 6 -4.35 36.82 -8.90
CA PHE A 6 -3.14 37.39 -9.47
C PHE A 6 -1.92 36.75 -8.80
N ASN A 7 -0.98 36.22 -9.59
CA ASN A 7 0.28 35.70 -9.06
C ASN A 7 1.21 36.84 -8.61
N GLU A 8 2.34 36.51 -7.97
CA GLU A 8 3.35 37.50 -7.50
C GLU A 8 3.95 38.38 -8.62
N MET A 9 3.73 38.00 -9.89
CA MET A 9 4.12 38.74 -11.09
C MET A 9 2.99 39.63 -11.66
N GLY A 10 1.82 39.67 -11.03
CA GLY A 10 0.67 40.46 -11.48
C GLY A 10 -0.07 39.88 -12.70
N GLU A 11 0.14 38.59 -13.02
CA GLU A 11 -0.60 37.89 -14.06
C GLU A 11 -1.85 37.21 -13.50
N MET A 12 -2.94 37.35 -14.26
CA MET A 12 -4.24 36.76 -13.95
C MET A 12 -4.20 35.26 -14.29
N VAL A 13 -3.93 34.43 -13.29
CA VAL A 13 -3.85 32.98 -13.48
C VAL A 13 -5.21 32.37 -13.14
N MET A 14 -5.82 31.72 -14.14
CA MET A 14 -6.96 30.84 -13.92
C MET A 14 -6.48 29.62 -13.13
N VAL A 15 -6.82 29.53 -11.85
CA VAL A 15 -6.79 28.23 -11.17
C VAL A 15 -8.00 27.48 -11.70
N ASN A 16 -7.78 26.35 -12.37
CA ASN A 16 -8.87 25.43 -12.60
C ASN A 16 -9.44 25.10 -11.23
N VAL A 17 -10.68 25.52 -10.97
CA VAL A 17 -11.39 25.24 -9.70
C VAL A 17 -11.43 23.72 -9.43
N ASP A 18 -11.27 22.93 -10.48
CA ASP A 18 -11.24 21.47 -10.49
C ASP A 18 -10.03 20.86 -9.78
N ASP A 19 -8.95 21.63 -9.53
CA ASP A 19 -7.70 21.14 -8.92
C ASP A 19 -7.46 21.66 -7.50
N ILE A 20 -8.39 22.43 -6.92
CA ILE A 20 -8.25 22.89 -5.53
C ILE A 20 -8.38 21.67 -4.60
N GLY A 21 -7.25 21.21 -4.10
CA GLY A 21 -7.14 20.11 -3.17
C GLY A 21 -7.33 20.54 -1.73
N VAL A 22 -7.47 19.55 -0.84
CA VAL A 22 -7.58 19.80 0.60
C VAL A 22 -6.35 20.57 1.11
N VAL A 23 -5.16 20.28 0.58
CA VAL A 23 -3.90 20.97 0.93
C VAL A 23 -3.98 22.47 0.66
N ASP A 24 -4.49 22.87 -0.51
CA ASP A 24 -4.63 24.28 -0.88
C ASP A 24 -5.57 25.03 0.08
N VAL A 25 -6.61 24.34 0.60
CA VAL A 25 -7.52 24.91 1.61
C VAL A 25 -6.81 25.16 2.94
N TYR A 26 -5.87 24.29 3.34
CA TYR A 26 -5.06 24.48 4.54
C TYR A 26 -4.02 25.60 4.37
N ASP A 27 -3.43 25.74 3.19
CA ASP A 27 -2.50 26.83 2.89
C ASP A 27 -3.23 28.19 2.90
N LEU A 28 -4.40 28.27 2.26
CA LEU A 28 -5.30 29.43 2.34
C LEU A 28 -5.70 29.74 3.78
N ALA A 29 -6.06 28.72 4.57
CA ALA A 29 -6.39 28.88 5.98
C ALA A 29 -5.19 29.43 6.79
N SER A 30 -3.97 29.02 6.47
CA SER A 30 -2.75 29.51 7.11
C SER A 30 -2.51 30.99 6.84
N ASP A 31 -2.64 31.41 5.58
CA ASP A 31 -2.43 32.80 5.21
C ASP A 31 -3.51 33.71 5.78
N ILE A 32 -4.77 33.25 5.77
CA ILE A 32 -5.86 33.90 6.48
C ILE A 32 -5.54 33.99 7.98
N GLY A 33 -5.05 32.92 8.61
CA GLY A 33 -4.64 32.94 10.01
C GLY A 33 -3.61 34.03 10.34
N LYS A 34 -2.58 34.18 9.50
CA LYS A 34 -1.55 35.24 9.66
C LYS A 34 -2.11 36.65 9.53
N GLU A 35 -3.12 36.85 8.67
CA GLU A 35 -3.83 38.13 8.55
C GLU A 35 -4.65 38.43 9.81
N TYR A 36 -5.36 37.42 10.32
CA TYR A 36 -6.14 37.52 11.55
C TYR A 36 -5.27 37.85 12.76
N GLU A 37 -4.10 37.22 12.89
CA GLU A 37 -3.10 37.54 13.92
C GLU A 37 -2.68 39.02 13.85
N ARG A 38 -2.34 39.52 12.67
CA ARG A 38 -2.00 40.94 12.46
C ARG A 38 -3.12 41.91 12.81
N ILE A 39 -4.38 41.54 12.59
CA ILE A 39 -5.53 42.36 12.96
C ILE A 39 -5.71 42.34 14.49
N ILE A 40 -5.60 41.17 15.12
CA ILE A 40 -5.69 41.02 16.59
C ILE A 40 -4.60 41.84 17.29
N ASP A 41 -3.36 41.78 16.80
CA ASP A 41 -2.24 42.52 17.37
C ASP A 41 -2.44 44.04 17.35
N ARG A 42 -3.12 44.57 16.32
CA ARG A 42 -3.30 46.02 16.12
C ARG A 42 -4.59 46.58 16.70
N PHE A 43 -5.68 45.80 16.66
CA PHE A 43 -7.03 46.27 16.96
C PHE A 43 -7.69 45.50 18.11
N GLY A 44 -6.99 44.54 18.70
CA GLY A 44 -7.52 43.66 19.74
C GLY A 44 -8.42 42.56 19.16
N THR A 45 -8.72 41.56 19.99
CA THR A 45 -9.51 40.38 19.63
C THR A 45 -10.94 40.72 19.18
N GLU A 46 -11.53 41.75 19.78
CA GLU A 46 -12.91 42.20 19.51
C GLU A 46 -13.17 42.57 18.05
N ALA A 47 -12.14 43.04 17.32
CA ALA A 47 -12.25 43.38 15.91
C ALA A 47 -12.58 42.16 15.04
N VAL A 48 -12.33 40.94 15.55
CA VAL A 48 -12.27 39.72 14.75
C VAL A 48 -13.21 38.62 15.27
N THR A 49 -13.64 38.71 16.52
CA THR A 49 -14.53 37.76 17.23
C THR A 49 -15.79 37.38 16.42
N GLY A 50 -16.42 38.34 15.75
CA GLY A 50 -17.63 38.09 14.95
C GLY A 50 -17.38 37.53 13.55
N LEU A 51 -16.21 37.78 12.98
CA LEU A 51 -15.85 37.40 11.61
C LEU A 51 -15.19 36.02 11.56
N MET A 52 -14.37 35.70 12.56
CA MET A 52 -13.59 34.47 12.63
C MET A 52 -14.43 33.19 12.52
N PRO A 53 -15.56 33.03 13.23
CA PRO A 53 -16.40 31.84 13.08
C PRO A 53 -17.01 31.70 11.68
N ARG A 54 -17.26 32.82 10.98
CA ARG A 54 -17.82 32.81 9.62
C ARG A 54 -16.79 32.36 8.59
N ILE A 55 -15.56 32.86 8.69
CA ILE A 55 -14.46 32.43 7.81
C ILE A 55 -14.10 30.97 8.05
N ILE A 56 -14.05 30.53 9.31
CA ILE A 56 -13.90 29.11 9.66
C ILE A 56 -15.00 28.27 8.98
N ASN A 57 -16.26 28.66 9.08
CA ASN A 57 -17.36 27.93 8.44
C ASN A 57 -17.26 27.89 6.90
N THR A 58 -16.78 28.97 6.28
CA THR A 58 -16.53 29.01 4.82
C THR A 58 -15.38 28.08 4.44
N LEU A 59 -14.29 28.04 5.21
CA LEU A 59 -13.15 27.16 4.98
C LEU A 59 -13.51 25.68 5.23
N GLU A 60 -14.39 25.38 6.17
CA GLU A 60 -14.96 24.03 6.37
C GLU A 60 -15.78 23.58 5.17
N LEU A 61 -16.63 24.46 4.63
CA LEU A 61 -17.39 24.15 3.42
C LEU A 61 -16.47 23.94 2.22
N LEU A 62 -15.40 24.73 2.12
CA LEU A 62 -14.40 24.58 1.06
C LEU A 62 -13.61 23.27 1.22
N GLU A 63 -13.22 22.88 2.43
CA GLU A 63 -12.58 21.58 2.72
C GLU A 63 -13.51 20.41 2.32
N ALA A 64 -14.80 20.50 2.65
CA ALA A 64 -15.78 19.48 2.28
C ALA A 64 -15.96 19.38 0.75
N LEU A 65 -15.98 20.51 0.05
CA LEU A 65 -16.08 20.55 -1.41
C LEU A 65 -14.79 20.02 -2.08
N ALA A 66 -13.61 20.41 -1.59
CA ALA A 66 -12.32 19.92 -2.08
C ALA A 66 -12.19 18.41 -1.88
N THR A 67 -12.55 17.90 -0.70
CA THR A 67 -12.55 16.45 -0.41
C THR A 67 -13.52 15.69 -1.31
N LYS A 68 -14.71 16.27 -1.57
CA LYS A 68 -15.70 15.66 -2.46
C LYS A 68 -15.19 15.65 -3.91
N ASN A 69 -14.60 16.76 -4.37
CA ASN A 69 -14.05 16.88 -5.71
C ASN A 69 -12.89 15.89 -5.93
N GLU A 70 -12.00 15.72 -4.96
CA GLU A 70 -10.90 14.74 -5.04
C GLU A 70 -11.45 13.30 -5.16
N ARG A 71 -12.48 12.94 -4.39
CA ARG A 71 -13.16 11.65 -4.53
C ARG A 71 -13.82 11.46 -5.89
N GLU A 72 -14.54 12.48 -6.38
CA GLU A 72 -15.18 12.45 -7.69
C GLU A 72 -14.13 12.31 -8.81
N ASN A 73 -13.01 13.02 -8.72
CA ASN A 73 -11.89 12.91 -9.64
C ASN A 73 -11.26 11.51 -9.64
N VAL A 74 -11.08 10.90 -8.47
CA VAL A 74 -10.63 9.50 -8.38
C VAL A 74 -11.61 8.56 -9.08
N THR A 75 -12.92 8.68 -8.81
CA THR A 75 -13.93 7.84 -9.49
C THR A 75 -13.99 8.07 -10.99
N MET A 76 -13.83 9.32 -11.45
CA MET A 76 -13.75 9.66 -12.86
C MET A 76 -12.51 9.03 -13.52
N GLN A 77 -11.38 9.02 -12.82
CA GLN A 77 -10.17 8.37 -13.30
C GLN A 77 -10.35 6.85 -13.40
N GLU A 78 -10.92 6.21 -12.37
CA GLU A 78 -11.24 4.78 -12.38
C GLU A 78 -12.17 4.40 -13.54
N LEU A 79 -13.19 5.22 -13.81
CA LEU A 79 -14.11 5.00 -14.95
C LEU A 79 -13.41 5.17 -16.29
N ARG A 80 -12.53 6.17 -16.44
CA ARG A 80 -11.72 6.36 -17.66
C ARG A 80 -10.79 5.16 -17.88
N ASP A 81 -10.10 4.71 -16.84
CA ASP A 81 -9.25 3.52 -16.90
C ASP A 81 -10.08 2.29 -17.30
N LYS A 82 -11.29 2.14 -16.75
CA LYS A 82 -12.19 1.05 -17.12
C LYS A 82 -12.64 1.12 -18.58
N ILE A 83 -12.93 2.31 -19.10
CA ILE A 83 -13.27 2.51 -20.51
C ILE A 83 -12.09 2.10 -21.39
N THR A 84 -10.87 2.59 -21.10
CA THR A 84 -9.69 2.23 -21.90
C THR A 84 -9.41 0.73 -21.89
N GLN A 85 -9.61 0.05 -20.75
CA GLN A 85 -9.51 -1.41 -20.66
C GLN A 85 -10.57 -2.11 -21.54
N LEU A 86 -11.83 -1.67 -21.48
CA LEU A 86 -12.89 -2.28 -22.28
C LEU A 86 -12.70 -2.03 -23.79
N GLU A 87 -12.18 -0.87 -24.16
CA GLU A 87 -11.82 -0.54 -25.54
C GLU A 87 -10.69 -1.43 -26.06
N SER A 88 -9.64 -1.67 -25.26
CA SER A 88 -8.57 -2.59 -25.63
C SER A 88 -9.08 -4.03 -25.77
N GLU A 89 -9.90 -4.51 -24.83
CA GLU A 89 -10.50 -5.85 -24.91
C GLU A 89 -11.41 -6.00 -26.14
N LYS A 90 -12.17 -4.95 -26.50
CA LYS A 90 -13.03 -4.93 -27.68
C LYS A 90 -12.18 -5.01 -28.96
N LEU A 91 -11.08 -4.27 -29.02
CA LEU A 91 -10.16 -4.28 -30.15
C LEU A 91 -9.49 -5.65 -30.31
N GLU A 92 -8.97 -6.23 -29.23
CA GLU A 92 -8.37 -7.56 -29.24
C GLU A 92 -9.36 -8.64 -29.70
N LYS A 93 -10.60 -8.61 -29.19
CA LYS A 93 -11.66 -9.53 -29.65
C LYS A 93 -11.99 -9.35 -31.12
N ALA A 94 -11.96 -8.12 -31.63
CA ALA A 94 -12.18 -7.85 -33.06
C ALA A 94 -11.02 -8.34 -33.91
N GLU A 95 -9.77 -8.14 -33.47
CA GLU A 95 -8.59 -8.66 -34.15
C GLU A 95 -8.56 -10.17 -34.17
N PHE A 96 -8.90 -10.81 -33.05
CA PHE A 96 -9.05 -12.26 -32.96
C PHE A 96 -10.04 -12.73 -34.01
N ARG A 97 -11.29 -12.23 -34.01
CA ARG A 97 -12.30 -12.57 -35.02
C ARG A 97 -11.78 -12.40 -36.45
N ARG A 98 -11.10 -11.29 -36.75
CA ARG A 98 -10.52 -11.04 -38.07
C ARG A 98 -9.46 -12.07 -38.46
N ARG A 99 -8.68 -12.58 -37.50
CA ARG A 99 -7.70 -13.66 -37.75
C ARG A 99 -8.40 -14.98 -38.03
N PHE A 100 -9.41 -15.34 -37.23
CA PHE A 100 -10.21 -16.55 -37.49
C PHE A 100 -10.90 -16.52 -38.84
N GLU A 101 -11.47 -15.38 -39.23
CA GLU A 101 -12.11 -15.21 -40.52
C GLU A 101 -11.12 -15.44 -41.67
N LYS A 102 -9.91 -14.87 -41.59
CA LYS A 102 -8.84 -15.11 -42.57
C LYS A 102 -8.37 -16.56 -42.62
N GLU A 103 -8.22 -17.20 -41.47
CA GLU A 103 -7.85 -18.62 -41.40
C GLU A 103 -8.94 -19.49 -42.04
N LEU A 104 -10.21 -19.14 -41.84
CA LEU A 104 -11.35 -19.83 -42.45
C LEU A 104 -11.35 -19.63 -43.97
N GLU A 105 -11.19 -18.40 -44.45
CA GLU A 105 -11.07 -18.09 -45.89
C GLU A 105 -9.92 -18.87 -46.54
N MET A 106 -8.76 -18.97 -45.87
CA MET A 106 -7.63 -19.75 -46.36
C MET A 106 -7.95 -21.24 -46.47
N ILE A 107 -8.65 -21.82 -45.48
CA ILE A 107 -9.08 -23.22 -45.51
C ILE A 107 -10.09 -23.45 -46.64
N GLU A 108 -11.04 -22.53 -46.82
CA GLU A 108 -12.03 -22.60 -47.90
C GLU A 108 -11.37 -22.54 -49.29
N GLU A 109 -10.40 -21.64 -49.47
CA GLU A 109 -9.65 -21.53 -50.72
C GLU A 109 -8.81 -22.78 -50.98
N GLN A 110 -8.12 -23.30 -49.96
CA GLN A 110 -7.39 -24.55 -50.05
C GLN A 110 -8.32 -25.71 -50.46
N TRP A 111 -9.50 -25.81 -49.85
CA TRP A 111 -10.47 -26.84 -50.17
C TRP A 111 -11.01 -26.70 -51.61
N ARG A 112 -11.21 -25.46 -52.09
CA ARG A 112 -11.55 -25.20 -53.50
C ARG A 112 -10.43 -25.64 -54.45
N THR A 113 -9.18 -25.29 -54.16
CA THR A 113 -8.04 -25.69 -55.00
C THR A 113 -7.91 -27.21 -55.06
N GLU A 114 -7.98 -27.90 -53.91
CA GLU A 114 -7.91 -29.36 -53.87
C GLU A 114 -9.08 -30.01 -54.63
N THR A 115 -10.29 -29.45 -54.52
CA THR A 115 -11.47 -29.94 -55.26
C THR A 115 -11.29 -29.77 -56.77
N ASN A 116 -10.77 -28.63 -57.22
CA ASN A 116 -10.48 -28.37 -58.63
C ASN A 116 -9.39 -29.31 -59.16
N ASP A 117 -8.28 -29.48 -58.42
CA ASP A 117 -7.18 -30.38 -58.80
C ASP A 117 -7.67 -31.82 -58.96
N LEU A 118 -8.52 -32.28 -58.03
CA LEU A 118 -9.15 -33.61 -58.12
C LEU A 118 -10.09 -33.71 -59.33
N ALA A 119 -10.86 -32.66 -59.64
CA ALA A 119 -11.73 -32.62 -60.80
C ALA A 119 -10.93 -32.67 -62.12
N ASP A 120 -9.83 -31.93 -62.21
CA ASP A 120 -8.93 -31.93 -63.36
C ASP A 120 -8.24 -33.29 -63.55
N LEU A 121 -7.85 -33.94 -62.46
CA LEU A 121 -7.33 -35.30 -62.48
C LEU A 121 -8.37 -36.30 -63.00
N VAL A 122 -9.62 -36.20 -62.52
CA VAL A 122 -10.73 -37.05 -63.00
C VAL A 122 -10.99 -36.80 -64.48
N SER A 123 -11.01 -35.54 -64.94
CA SER A 123 -11.19 -35.21 -66.36
C SER A 123 -10.08 -35.81 -67.22
N SER A 124 -8.83 -35.68 -66.78
CA SER A 124 -7.66 -36.25 -67.49
C SER A 124 -7.75 -37.78 -67.61
N LEU A 125 -8.12 -38.47 -66.52
CA LEU A 125 -8.33 -39.92 -66.53
C LEU A 125 -9.52 -40.34 -67.40
N GLN A 126 -10.59 -39.54 -67.46
CA GLN A 126 -11.73 -39.78 -68.35
C GLN A 126 -11.34 -39.63 -69.83
N GLU A 127 -10.54 -38.61 -70.17
CA GLU A 127 -10.01 -38.41 -71.51
C GLU A 127 -9.08 -39.55 -71.94
N GLU A 128 -8.18 -40.00 -71.05
CA GLU A 128 -7.29 -41.14 -71.31
C GLU A 128 -8.07 -42.43 -71.53
N ASN A 129 -9.07 -42.73 -70.67
CA ASN A 129 -9.95 -43.88 -70.86
C ASN A 129 -10.67 -43.83 -72.22
N LYS A 130 -11.20 -42.66 -72.61
CA LYS A 130 -11.86 -42.48 -73.90
C LYS A 130 -10.89 -42.71 -75.07
N ARG A 131 -9.64 -42.23 -74.94
CA ARG A 131 -8.58 -42.42 -75.94
C ARG A 131 -8.20 -43.89 -76.10
N LEU A 132 -8.04 -44.62 -74.99
CA LEU A 132 -7.72 -46.05 -75.00
C LEU A 132 -8.84 -46.87 -75.63
N VAL A 133 -10.11 -46.58 -75.31
CA VAL A 133 -11.27 -47.23 -75.95
C VAL A 133 -11.21 -47.05 -77.47
N LYS A 134 -11.03 -45.80 -77.94
CA LYS A 134 -10.92 -45.52 -79.37
C LYS A 134 -9.75 -46.27 -80.03
N GLN A 135 -8.59 -46.31 -79.35
CA GLN A 135 -7.43 -47.07 -79.84
C GLN A 135 -7.73 -48.58 -79.95
N THR A 136 -8.48 -49.15 -79.02
CA THR A 136 -8.88 -50.56 -79.10
C THR A 136 -9.88 -50.83 -80.23
N GLU A 137 -10.82 -49.91 -80.49
CA GLU A 137 -11.75 -49.99 -81.62
C GLU A 137 -11.03 -49.89 -82.98
N ASP A 138 -10.05 -48.98 -83.08
CA ASP A 138 -9.23 -48.80 -84.27
C ASP A 138 -8.37 -50.06 -84.54
N LEU A 139 -7.81 -50.69 -83.50
CA LEU A 139 -7.06 -51.95 -83.61
C LEU A 139 -7.96 -53.13 -84.01
N GLN A 140 -9.20 -53.18 -83.52
CA GLN A 140 -10.19 -54.19 -83.94
C GLN A 140 -10.61 -53.99 -85.41
N SER A 141 -10.70 -52.74 -85.86
CA SER A 141 -11.05 -52.40 -87.25
C SER A 141 -9.90 -52.70 -88.23
N ALA A 142 -8.65 -52.46 -87.82
CA ALA A 142 -7.45 -52.77 -88.61
C ALA A 142 -7.19 -54.29 -88.77
N SER A 143 -7.65 -55.10 -87.82
CA SER A 143 -7.59 -56.57 -87.87
C SER A 143 -8.37 -57.19 -89.05
N ALA A 144 -9.38 -56.49 -89.59
CA ALA A 144 -10.24 -57.01 -90.66
C ALA A 144 -9.72 -56.81 -92.10
N GLN A 145 -8.57 -56.13 -92.30
CA GLN A 145 -8.11 -55.73 -93.63
C GLN A 145 -6.58 -55.87 -93.76
N SER A 146 -6.05 -57.04 -94.10
CA SER A 146 -4.83 -57.13 -94.92
C SER A 146 -4.54 -58.54 -95.44
N SER A 147 -4.77 -58.78 -96.73
CA SER A 147 -4.19 -59.89 -97.49
C SER A 147 -3.81 -59.39 -98.89
N GLY A 148 -2.52 -59.45 -99.25
CA GLY A 148 -2.02 -59.04 -100.57
C GLY A 148 -0.50 -58.91 -100.63
N LEU A 149 0.19 -59.91 -101.21
CA LEU A 149 1.63 -60.14 -101.06
C LEU A 149 2.52 -59.66 -102.25
N GLY A 150 1.97 -58.90 -103.21
CA GLY A 150 2.63 -58.65 -104.51
C GLY A 150 3.41 -57.33 -104.67
N ALA A 151 3.22 -56.34 -103.80
CA ALA A 151 3.92 -55.04 -103.83
C ALA A 151 5.20 -55.01 -102.97
N SER A 152 5.55 -56.16 -102.38
CA SER A 152 6.36 -56.27 -101.17
C SER A 152 7.83 -55.85 -101.27
N LEU A 153 8.48 -55.83 -102.44
CA LEU A 153 9.92 -55.57 -102.51
C LEU A 153 10.25 -54.07 -102.71
N THR A 154 9.52 -53.41 -103.61
CA THR A 154 9.58 -51.95 -103.79
C THR A 154 8.95 -51.21 -102.62
N GLU A 155 7.86 -51.73 -102.07
CA GLU A 155 7.24 -51.21 -100.84
C GLU A 155 8.10 -51.48 -99.60
N SER A 156 8.89 -52.57 -99.56
CA SER A 156 9.86 -52.82 -98.47
C SER A 156 11.01 -51.82 -98.48
N ILE A 157 11.57 -51.47 -99.64
CA ILE A 157 12.67 -50.48 -99.72
C ILE A 157 12.15 -49.06 -99.37
N ILE A 158 10.97 -48.69 -99.88
CA ILE A 158 10.31 -47.42 -99.52
C ILE A 158 9.88 -47.43 -98.04
N SER A 159 9.46 -48.57 -97.49
CA SER A 159 9.11 -48.75 -96.08
C SER A 159 10.33 -48.65 -95.16
N ILE A 160 11.48 -49.23 -95.52
CA ILE A 160 12.71 -49.14 -94.74
C ILE A 160 13.18 -47.68 -94.68
N THR A 161 13.23 -47.00 -95.84
CA THR A 161 13.64 -45.58 -95.91
C THR A 161 12.66 -44.63 -95.23
N ASN A 162 11.34 -44.85 -95.37
CA ASN A 162 10.34 -44.10 -94.60
C ASN A 162 10.43 -44.42 -93.10
N ASN A 163 10.69 -45.66 -92.69
CA ASN A 163 10.86 -46.02 -91.28
C ASN A 163 12.07 -45.34 -90.67
N GLU A 164 13.21 -45.28 -91.37
CA GLU A 164 14.40 -44.56 -90.90
C GLU A 164 14.16 -43.05 -90.78
N LEU A 165 13.47 -42.44 -91.77
CA LEU A 165 13.09 -41.04 -91.71
C LEU A 165 12.07 -40.76 -90.60
N HIS A 166 11.08 -41.63 -90.42
CA HIS A 166 10.11 -41.56 -89.33
C HIS A 166 10.76 -41.75 -87.96
N ALA A 167 11.74 -42.66 -87.84
CA ALA A 167 12.52 -42.85 -86.63
C ALA A 167 13.32 -41.59 -86.29
N ALA A 168 14.04 -41.01 -87.24
CA ALA A 168 14.80 -39.77 -87.05
C ALA A 168 13.91 -38.56 -86.72
N LEU A 169 12.74 -38.43 -87.35
CA LEU A 169 11.74 -37.43 -87.00
C LEU A 169 11.16 -37.69 -85.60
N SER A 170 10.93 -38.95 -85.23
CA SER A 170 10.45 -39.31 -83.88
C SER A 170 11.49 -38.97 -82.80
N ASP A 171 12.77 -39.25 -83.05
CA ASP A 171 13.87 -38.91 -82.15
C ASP A 171 14.01 -37.39 -82.00
N THR A 172 13.86 -36.65 -83.11
CA THR A 172 13.85 -35.18 -83.08
C THR A 172 12.67 -34.65 -82.27
N GLN A 173 11.48 -35.24 -82.41
CA GLN A 173 10.31 -34.88 -81.60
C GLN A 173 10.50 -35.24 -80.12
N VAL A 174 11.12 -36.37 -79.79
CA VAL A 174 11.45 -36.76 -78.42
C VAL A 174 12.43 -35.76 -77.81
N LEU A 175 13.50 -35.39 -78.53
CA LEU A 175 14.46 -34.39 -78.08
C LEU A 175 13.80 -33.02 -77.87
N GLN A 176 12.87 -32.63 -78.74
CA GLN A 176 12.12 -31.38 -78.57
C GLN A 176 11.24 -31.41 -77.32
N ARG A 177 10.53 -32.52 -77.06
CA ARG A 177 9.73 -32.69 -75.83
C ARG A 177 10.61 -32.65 -74.57
N LEU A 178 11.76 -33.33 -74.59
CA LEU A 178 12.71 -33.30 -73.47
C LEU A 178 13.27 -31.88 -73.25
N LYS A 179 13.57 -31.15 -74.31
CA LYS A 179 14.03 -29.76 -74.23
C LYS A 179 12.96 -28.84 -73.63
N GLU A 180 11.71 -28.97 -74.07
CA GLU A 180 10.59 -28.23 -73.50
C GLU A 180 10.37 -28.58 -72.04
N GLN A 181 10.50 -29.86 -71.66
CA GLN A 181 10.38 -30.30 -70.28
C GLN A 181 11.51 -29.74 -69.40
N ILE A 182 12.74 -29.69 -69.90
CA ILE A 182 13.87 -29.05 -69.20
C ILE A 182 13.61 -27.55 -68.99
N TYR A 183 13.06 -26.85 -69.99
CA TYR A 183 12.72 -25.43 -69.82
C TYR A 183 11.62 -25.22 -68.78
N ARG A 184 10.55 -26.02 -68.81
CA ARG A 184 9.49 -25.98 -67.80
C ARG A 184 10.04 -26.24 -66.40
N GLN A 185 10.80 -27.32 -66.21
CA GLN A 185 11.43 -27.63 -64.93
C GLN A 185 12.35 -26.51 -64.44
N ARG A 186 13.04 -25.82 -65.35
CA ARG A 186 13.90 -24.69 -64.99
C ARG A 186 13.10 -23.48 -64.52
N ASP A 187 11.97 -23.19 -65.17
CA ASP A 187 11.11 -22.08 -64.77
C ASP A 187 10.35 -22.39 -63.48
N ASP A 188 9.89 -23.64 -63.30
CA ASP A 188 9.32 -24.14 -62.05
C ASP A 188 10.32 -24.00 -60.89
N LEU A 189 11.60 -24.35 -61.12
CA LEU A 189 12.65 -24.20 -60.12
C LEU A 189 12.85 -22.72 -59.72
N LYS A 190 12.83 -21.79 -60.67
CA LYS A 190 12.94 -20.35 -60.37
C LYS A 190 11.74 -19.84 -59.59
N GLU A 191 10.54 -20.32 -59.94
CA GLU A 191 9.33 -19.95 -59.22
C GLU A 191 9.38 -20.46 -57.78
N LYS A 192 9.78 -21.72 -57.57
CA LYS A 192 10.00 -22.27 -56.22
C LYS A 192 11.09 -21.54 -55.44
N GLU A 193 12.16 -21.11 -56.10
CA GLU A 193 13.21 -20.32 -55.46
C GLU A 193 12.71 -18.93 -55.02
N ARG A 194 11.85 -18.29 -55.82
CA ARG A 194 11.16 -17.04 -55.47
C ARG A 194 10.20 -17.23 -54.29
N GLU A 195 9.33 -18.24 -54.35
CA GLU A 195 8.40 -18.58 -53.26
C GLU A 195 9.16 -18.82 -51.95
N LEU A 196 10.25 -19.59 -52.02
CA LEU A 196 11.12 -19.90 -50.89
C LEU A 196 11.75 -18.62 -50.31
N GLN A 197 12.23 -17.71 -51.16
CA GLN A 197 12.79 -16.44 -50.72
C GLN A 197 11.74 -15.54 -50.05
N GLU A 198 10.52 -15.48 -50.58
CA GLU A 198 9.40 -14.76 -49.96
C GLU A 198 9.07 -15.36 -48.58
N LYS A 199 9.05 -16.69 -48.46
CA LYS A 199 8.85 -17.39 -47.18
C LYS A 199 9.99 -17.17 -46.19
N TYR A 200 11.23 -17.05 -46.65
CA TYR A 200 12.36 -16.68 -45.78
C TYR A 200 12.19 -15.28 -45.20
N GLN A 201 11.79 -14.31 -46.01
CA GLN A 201 11.55 -12.94 -45.56
C GLN A 201 10.36 -12.86 -44.58
N GLU A 202 9.28 -13.61 -44.86
CA GLU A 202 8.14 -13.72 -43.95
C GLU A 202 8.57 -14.30 -42.59
N ASN A 203 9.37 -15.36 -42.59
CA ASN A 203 9.92 -15.95 -41.36
C ASN A 203 10.82 -14.98 -40.59
N GLU A 204 11.65 -14.20 -41.28
CA GLU A 204 12.50 -13.18 -40.65
C GLU A 204 11.64 -12.08 -39.99
N HIS A 205 10.64 -11.58 -40.71
CA HIS A 205 9.70 -10.58 -40.17
C HIS A 205 8.92 -11.11 -38.95
N MET A 206 8.45 -12.36 -39.00
CA MET A 206 7.79 -13.01 -37.87
C MET A 206 8.74 -13.20 -36.68
N THR A 207 10.00 -13.54 -36.94
CA THR A 207 11.04 -13.67 -35.90
C THR A 207 11.28 -12.33 -35.19
N ILE A 208 11.36 -11.22 -35.93
CA ILE A 208 11.50 -9.87 -35.36
C ILE A 208 10.30 -9.50 -34.49
N GLN A 209 9.08 -9.77 -34.96
CA GLN A 209 7.86 -9.51 -34.17
C GLN A 209 7.82 -10.34 -32.88
N LEU A 210 8.20 -11.62 -32.94
CA LEU A 210 8.28 -12.48 -31.77
C LEU A 210 9.28 -11.95 -30.75
N GLU A 211 10.47 -11.53 -31.16
CA GLU A 211 11.45 -10.96 -30.24
C GLU A 211 10.99 -9.63 -29.63
N ARG A 212 10.32 -8.77 -30.41
CA ARG A 212 9.69 -7.54 -29.89
C ARG A 212 8.63 -7.84 -28.85
N LEU A 213 7.72 -8.78 -29.13
CA LEU A 213 6.67 -9.21 -28.19
C LEU A 213 7.27 -9.84 -26.94
N LYS A 214 8.31 -10.66 -27.09
CA LYS A 214 9.04 -11.28 -25.98
C LYS A 214 9.77 -10.26 -25.11
N SER A 215 10.32 -9.19 -25.70
CA SER A 215 10.86 -8.05 -24.94
C SER A 215 9.76 -7.33 -24.16
N SER A 216 8.68 -6.95 -24.83
CA SER A 216 7.53 -6.28 -24.19
C SER A 216 6.92 -7.12 -23.07
N GLY A 217 6.79 -8.44 -23.27
CA GLY A 217 6.28 -9.36 -22.27
C GLY A 217 7.19 -9.48 -21.04
N ARG A 218 8.51 -9.42 -21.22
CA ARG A 218 9.47 -9.36 -20.10
C ARG A 218 9.31 -8.06 -19.30
N ASP A 219 9.15 -6.93 -19.96
CA ASP A 219 9.00 -5.62 -19.30
C ASP A 219 7.68 -5.52 -18.54
N THR A 220 6.57 -6.01 -19.11
CA THR A 220 5.29 -6.09 -18.40
C THR A 220 5.37 -7.00 -17.17
N ARG A 221 6.03 -8.16 -17.27
CA ARG A 221 6.25 -9.05 -16.11
C ARG A 221 7.06 -8.35 -15.01
N ARG A 222 8.12 -7.61 -15.36
CA ARG A 222 8.92 -6.83 -14.42
C ARG A 222 8.10 -5.74 -13.71
N ARG A 223 7.25 -5.02 -14.45
CA ARG A 223 6.33 -4.03 -13.86
C ARG A 223 5.33 -4.69 -12.91
N CYS A 224 4.80 -5.85 -13.29
CA CYS A 224 3.86 -6.59 -12.44
C CYS A 224 4.52 -7.03 -11.13
N THR A 225 5.74 -7.56 -11.14
CA THR A 225 6.46 -7.93 -9.90
C THR A 225 6.80 -6.71 -9.04
N MET A 226 7.14 -5.57 -9.65
CA MET A 226 7.38 -4.31 -8.93
C MET A 226 6.11 -3.84 -8.22
N LEU A 227 4.98 -3.76 -8.93
CA LEU A 227 3.69 -3.38 -8.36
C LEU A 227 3.24 -4.37 -7.27
N GLN A 228 3.43 -5.67 -7.48
CA GLN A 228 3.10 -6.68 -6.48
C GLN A 228 3.92 -6.49 -5.19
N THR A 229 5.19 -6.13 -5.32
CA THR A 229 6.05 -5.82 -4.17
C THR A 229 5.56 -4.57 -3.44
N GLN A 230 5.22 -3.51 -4.19
CA GLN A 230 4.68 -2.28 -3.62
C GLN A 230 3.38 -2.52 -2.85
N VAL A 231 2.45 -3.29 -3.42
CA VAL A 231 1.20 -3.66 -2.74
C VAL A 231 1.49 -4.43 -1.46
N LYS A 232 2.46 -5.34 -1.47
CA LYS A 232 2.86 -6.09 -0.28
C LYS A 232 3.39 -5.15 0.81
N THR A 233 4.29 -4.23 0.46
CA THR A 233 4.82 -3.22 1.40
C THR A 233 3.71 -2.36 2.00
N LEU A 234 2.77 -1.86 1.17
CA LEU A 234 1.61 -1.09 1.67
C LEU A 234 0.71 -1.91 2.61
N CYS A 235 0.56 -3.22 2.36
CA CYS A 235 -0.17 -4.11 3.27
C CYS A 235 0.54 -4.28 4.61
N GLU A 236 1.87 -4.40 4.60
CA GLU A 236 2.70 -4.49 5.81
C GLU A 236 2.62 -3.18 6.61
N GLU A 237 2.79 -2.02 5.97
CA GLU A 237 2.65 -0.70 6.61
C GLU A 237 1.25 -0.50 7.22
N ARG A 238 0.19 -0.91 6.51
CA ARG A 238 -1.17 -0.87 7.03
C ARG A 238 -1.34 -1.76 8.27
N ALA A 239 -0.72 -2.94 8.29
CA ALA A 239 -0.78 -3.83 9.45
C ALA A 239 -0.06 -3.22 10.66
N ASP A 240 1.09 -2.56 10.45
CA ASP A 240 1.82 -1.86 11.50
C ASP A 240 1.01 -0.70 12.09
N PHE A 241 0.35 0.10 11.25
CA PHE A 241 -0.52 1.17 11.73
C PHE A 241 -1.71 0.66 12.53
N LEU A 242 -2.33 -0.46 12.11
CA LEU A 242 -3.42 -1.08 12.86
C LEU A 242 -2.96 -1.61 14.21
N ALA A 243 -1.76 -2.18 14.29
CA ALA A 243 -1.16 -2.62 15.56
C ALA A 243 -0.91 -1.44 16.51
N GLN A 244 -0.28 -0.36 16.00
CA GLN A 244 -0.05 0.86 16.78
C GLN A 244 -1.35 1.48 17.27
N LEU A 245 -2.39 1.53 16.42
CA LEU A 245 -3.70 2.03 16.80
C LEU A 245 -4.32 1.17 17.92
N GLN A 246 -4.22 -0.15 17.82
CA GLN A 246 -4.74 -1.06 18.84
C GLN A 246 -4.02 -0.89 20.19
N ASP A 247 -2.70 -0.68 20.18
CA ASP A 247 -1.92 -0.42 21.39
C ASP A 247 -2.29 0.93 22.01
N GLN A 248 -2.49 1.97 21.21
CA GLN A 248 -3.02 3.25 21.67
C GLN A 248 -4.41 3.11 22.31
N TYR A 249 -5.31 2.31 21.73
CA TYR A 249 -6.62 2.01 22.33
C TYR A 249 -6.49 1.30 23.68
N ARG A 250 -5.54 0.36 23.82
CA ARG A 250 -5.27 -0.32 25.09
C ARG A 250 -4.74 0.66 26.14
N GLU A 251 -3.83 1.56 25.75
CA GLU A 251 -3.27 2.58 26.62
C GLU A 251 -4.35 3.57 27.10
N ILE A 252 -5.20 4.07 26.19
CA ILE A 252 -6.34 4.92 26.54
C ILE A 252 -7.28 4.21 27.53
N ASN A 253 -7.57 2.92 27.32
CA ASN A 253 -8.40 2.15 28.24
C ASN A 253 -7.75 1.99 29.61
N ASN A 254 -6.42 1.78 29.67
CA ASN A 254 -5.69 1.70 30.93
C ASN A 254 -5.70 3.05 31.67
N LEU A 255 -5.49 4.16 30.96
CA LEU A 255 -5.56 5.50 31.54
C LEU A 255 -6.96 5.82 32.05
N ARG A 256 -8.02 5.47 31.30
CA ARG A 256 -9.41 5.63 31.76
C ARG A 256 -9.69 4.83 33.04
N LYS A 257 -9.19 3.59 33.15
CA LYS A 257 -9.32 2.80 34.38
C LYS A 257 -8.59 3.44 35.56
N ARG A 258 -7.35 3.92 35.36
CA ARG A 258 -6.58 4.60 36.40
C ARG A 258 -7.24 5.91 36.83
N LEU A 259 -7.79 6.68 35.89
CA LEU A 259 -8.56 7.88 36.18
C LEU A 259 -9.78 7.55 37.03
N GLY A 260 -10.56 6.53 36.66
CA GLY A 260 -11.72 6.11 37.44
C GLY A 260 -11.38 5.64 38.86
N LEU A 261 -10.22 4.97 39.06
CA LEU A 261 -9.73 4.64 40.40
C LEU A 261 -9.36 5.89 41.20
N ALA A 262 -8.68 6.85 40.59
CA ALA A 262 -8.30 8.11 41.23
C ALA A 262 -9.53 8.99 41.57
N GLU A 263 -10.55 9.00 40.71
CA GLU A 263 -11.83 9.69 40.97
C GLU A 263 -12.53 9.08 42.19
N LYS A 264 -12.57 7.75 42.29
CA LYS A 264 -13.15 7.05 43.44
C LYS A 264 -12.37 7.31 44.73
N GLU A 265 -11.04 7.23 44.68
CA GLU A 265 -10.19 7.52 45.85
C GLU A 265 -10.37 8.96 46.34
N LYS A 266 -10.51 9.91 45.40
CA LYS A 266 -10.84 11.31 45.72
C LYS A 266 -12.22 11.43 46.38
N GLU A 267 -13.23 10.74 45.88
CA GLU A 267 -14.57 10.72 46.47
C GLU A 267 -14.55 10.14 47.88
N ASP A 268 -13.86 9.01 48.08
CA ASP A 268 -13.67 8.37 49.39
C ASP A 268 -12.96 9.30 50.39
N LEU A 269 -11.93 10.03 49.95
CA LEU A 269 -11.24 11.03 50.76
C LEU A 269 -12.15 12.20 51.15
N VAL A 270 -12.96 12.72 50.22
CA VAL A 270 -13.91 13.81 50.50
C VAL A 270 -14.98 13.36 51.49
N MET A 271 -15.52 12.14 51.34
CA MET A 271 -16.48 11.57 52.29
C MET A 271 -15.87 11.40 53.69
N SER A 272 -14.62 10.94 53.77
CA SER A 272 -13.91 10.85 55.06
C SER A 272 -13.65 12.24 55.69
N GLN A 273 -13.51 13.30 54.88
CA GLN A 273 -13.26 14.65 55.37
C GLN A 273 -14.52 15.30 55.97
N ASP A 274 -15.71 14.99 55.45
CA ASP A 274 -16.98 15.46 56.00
C ASP A 274 -17.28 14.81 57.38
N ASP A 275 -16.94 13.53 57.56
CA ASP A 275 -17.06 12.84 58.86
C ASP A 275 -16.11 13.43 59.94
N THR A 276 -14.99 14.04 59.54
CA THR A 276 -14.05 14.71 60.47
C THR A 276 -14.38 16.18 60.78
N SER A 277 -15.29 16.79 60.01
CA SER A 277 -15.59 18.22 60.12
C SER A 277 -16.53 18.55 61.28
N ASN A 278 -17.25 17.56 61.81
CA ASN A 278 -18.32 17.76 62.79
C ASN A 278 -17.98 17.29 64.22
N ASP A 279 -16.71 16.95 64.52
CA ASP A 279 -16.29 16.62 65.89
C ASP A 279 -16.00 17.91 66.70
N PRO A 280 -16.86 18.26 67.70
CA PRO A 280 -16.69 19.46 68.51
C PRO A 280 -15.48 19.40 69.44
N ASN A 281 -14.92 18.21 69.68
CA ASN A 281 -13.78 17.99 70.58
C ASN A 281 -12.44 17.83 69.85
N ARG A 282 -12.41 18.02 68.52
CA ARG A 282 -11.17 17.91 67.76
C ARG A 282 -10.22 19.07 68.12
N PRO A 283 -8.99 18.80 68.59
CA PRO A 283 -8.04 19.85 68.93
C PRO A 283 -7.70 20.68 67.68
N ARG A 284 -8.07 21.97 67.70
CA ARG A 284 -7.79 22.90 66.60
C ARG A 284 -6.54 23.72 66.93
N TYR A 285 -5.39 23.11 66.77
CA TYR A 285 -4.12 23.83 66.82
C TYR A 285 -3.81 24.40 65.44
N THR A 286 -3.40 25.66 65.39
CA THR A 286 -2.72 26.21 64.23
C THR A 286 -1.39 25.49 64.02
N THR A 287 -0.88 25.48 62.79
CA THR A 287 0.45 24.90 62.48
C THR A 287 1.59 25.50 63.31
N ARG A 288 1.39 26.72 63.81
CA ARG A 288 2.29 27.39 64.74
C ARG A 288 2.18 26.80 66.15
N GLU A 289 0.97 26.73 66.70
CA GLU A 289 0.74 26.17 68.04
C GLU A 289 1.17 24.71 68.13
N LEU A 290 0.99 23.94 67.06
CA LEU A 290 1.44 22.54 67.04
C LEU A 290 2.97 22.45 67.13
N LYS A 291 3.70 23.33 66.44
CA LYS A 291 5.17 23.38 66.55
C LYS A 291 5.61 23.83 67.94
N GLU A 292 4.93 24.82 68.51
CA GLU A 292 5.22 25.30 69.88
C GLU A 292 4.96 24.18 70.90
N LEU A 293 3.86 23.44 70.79
CA LEU A 293 3.54 22.29 71.65
C LEU A 293 4.51 21.11 71.48
N ILE A 294 4.99 20.86 70.26
CA ILE A 294 6.01 19.82 70.02
C ILE A 294 7.33 20.24 70.68
N ASN A 295 7.75 21.49 70.53
CA ASN A 295 8.96 22.00 71.17
C ASN A 295 8.84 21.94 72.70
N GLU A 296 7.70 22.36 73.27
CA GLU A 296 7.45 22.30 74.71
C GLU A 296 7.42 20.85 75.21
N ARG A 297 6.83 19.92 74.44
CA ARG A 297 6.87 18.49 74.74
C ARG A 297 8.30 17.96 74.75
N ASP A 298 9.12 18.34 73.79
CA ASP A 298 10.49 17.85 73.68
C ASP A 298 11.39 18.44 74.78
N GLU A 299 11.17 19.70 75.17
CA GLU A 299 11.78 20.31 76.35
C GLU A 299 11.38 19.57 77.63
N LEU A 300 10.09 19.29 77.82
CA LEU A 300 9.58 18.54 78.97
C LEU A 300 10.11 17.11 79.01
N LEU A 301 10.22 16.44 77.86
CA LEU A 301 10.84 15.11 77.75
C LEU A 301 12.29 15.13 78.22
N THR A 302 13.04 16.15 77.81
CA THR A 302 14.44 16.35 78.23
C THR A 302 14.53 16.60 79.74
N ILE A 303 13.64 17.43 80.29
CA ILE A 303 13.57 17.69 81.74
C ILE A 303 13.21 16.41 82.51
N ILE A 304 12.23 15.65 82.04
CA ILE A 304 11.83 14.37 82.65
C ILE A 304 12.98 13.38 82.62
N GLN A 305 13.73 13.28 81.52
CA GLN A 305 14.92 12.44 81.44
C GLN A 305 15.97 12.84 82.47
N ASN A 306 16.30 14.12 82.57
CA ASN A 306 17.26 14.63 83.56
C ASN A 306 16.81 14.36 85.00
N LEU A 307 15.53 14.59 85.32
CA LEU A 307 14.96 14.30 86.63
C LEU A 307 14.97 12.80 86.94
N ASN A 308 14.71 11.96 85.94
CA ASN A 308 14.74 10.51 86.10
C ASN A 308 16.17 9.99 86.30
N GLU A 309 17.17 10.59 85.62
CA GLU A 309 18.59 10.33 85.87
C GLU A 309 18.98 10.75 87.30
N GLU A 310 18.58 11.95 87.74
CA GLU A 310 18.82 12.41 89.12
C GLU A 310 18.17 11.46 90.15
N LEU A 311 16.91 11.05 89.92
CA LEU A 311 16.23 10.06 90.77
C LEU A 311 16.90 8.69 90.75
N GLN A 312 17.47 8.26 89.63
CA GLN A 312 18.26 7.03 89.55
C GLN A 312 19.55 7.13 90.37
N THR A 313 20.24 8.27 90.32
CA THR A 313 21.45 8.49 91.13
C THR A 313 21.17 8.54 92.63
N LEU A 314 19.97 8.99 93.03
CA LEU A 314 19.54 9.10 94.42
C LEU A 314 18.86 7.84 94.96
N LYS A 315 18.57 6.83 94.12
CA LYS A 315 18.04 5.54 94.58
C LYS A 315 19.15 4.70 95.23
N PRO A 316 19.05 4.34 96.53
CA PRO A 316 20.02 3.46 97.15
C PRO A 316 19.92 2.06 96.55
N SER A 317 21.05 1.54 96.06
CA SER A 317 21.20 0.19 95.51
C SER A 317 20.79 -0.85 96.56
N LYS A 318 19.61 -1.44 96.41
CA LYS A 318 19.16 -2.55 97.27
C LYS A 318 19.64 -3.89 96.70
N ILE A 319 20.52 -4.48 97.48
CA ILE A 319 21.19 -5.78 97.37
C ILE A 319 20.19 -6.95 97.56
N SER A 320 20.31 -7.94 96.66
CA SER A 320 20.15 -9.41 96.81
C SER A 320 19.21 -9.98 97.89
N SER A 321 18.28 -10.85 97.46
CA SER A 321 18.12 -12.18 98.09
C SER A 321 17.43 -13.17 97.13
N LYS A 322 17.64 -14.45 97.40
CA LYS A 322 17.74 -15.57 96.47
C LYS A 322 16.83 -16.70 96.99
N PHE A 323 16.23 -17.47 96.08
CA PHE A 323 15.67 -18.84 96.22
C PHE A 323 14.25 -19.04 96.82
N PRO A 324 13.60 -20.23 96.68
CA PRO A 324 13.26 -20.98 95.44
C PRO A 324 11.90 -21.77 95.53
N ASN A 325 11.61 -22.57 94.49
CA ASN A 325 10.73 -23.76 94.40
C ASN A 325 9.19 -23.63 94.37
N SER A 326 8.58 -24.13 93.29
CA SER A 326 7.85 -25.41 93.34
C SER A 326 7.61 -25.93 91.93
N ASP A 327 7.82 -27.23 91.83
CA ASP A 327 7.74 -28.11 90.66
C ASP A 327 6.31 -28.26 90.15
N ASP A 328 6.12 -28.36 88.84
CA ASP A 328 5.10 -29.26 88.27
C ASP A 328 5.57 -29.78 86.92
N ASP A 329 5.42 -31.09 86.77
CA ASP A 329 6.10 -31.99 85.85
C ASP A 329 5.11 -32.38 84.74
N GLY A 330 5.55 -32.40 83.49
CA GLY A 330 4.65 -32.52 82.32
C GLY A 330 5.39 -32.91 81.05
N ASP A 331 6.00 -34.07 81.14
CA ASP A 331 6.85 -34.80 80.21
C ASP A 331 6.30 -34.95 78.75
N ILE A 332 7.24 -34.91 77.80
CA ILE A 332 7.44 -35.85 76.66
C ILE A 332 7.83 -35.15 75.33
N LYS A 333 9.16 -35.09 75.13
CA LYS A 333 9.98 -35.61 74.01
C LYS A 333 9.75 -35.08 72.60
N GLU A 334 10.68 -34.29 72.09
CA GLU A 334 11.99 -34.66 71.49
C GLU A 334 11.88 -34.95 70.00
N ASP A 335 12.71 -34.20 69.27
CA ASP A 335 13.68 -34.65 68.25
C ASP A 335 13.55 -33.73 67.04
N GLY A 336 14.46 -32.80 66.76
CA GLY A 336 15.92 -32.91 66.68
C GLY A 336 16.29 -32.47 65.24
N GLY A 337 17.39 -31.80 64.91
CA GLY A 337 18.44 -31.08 65.63
C GLY A 337 18.77 -29.83 64.78
N ASP A 338 19.41 -28.81 65.34
CA ASP A 338 20.87 -28.62 65.37
C ASP A 338 21.45 -28.50 63.93
N ASP A 339 22.19 -27.46 63.53
CA ASP A 339 23.13 -26.67 64.32
C ASP A 339 23.57 -25.38 63.59
N GLU A 340 23.86 -24.39 64.43
CA GLU A 340 24.99 -23.43 64.39
C GLU A 340 25.26 -22.41 63.28
N LEU A 341 25.14 -21.13 63.73
CA LEU A 341 26.17 -20.07 63.75
C LEU A 341 26.61 -19.39 62.43
N LYS A 342 26.36 -18.06 62.35
CA LYS A 342 27.40 -17.05 62.63
C LYS A 342 26.86 -15.60 62.63
N HIS A 343 27.42 -14.84 63.57
CA HIS A 343 27.42 -13.38 63.76
C HIS A 343 27.53 -12.53 62.48
N THR A 344 26.84 -11.38 62.49
CA THR A 344 27.38 -9.99 62.30
C THR A 344 26.20 -9.00 62.45
N SER A 345 26.13 -8.19 63.52
CA SER A 345 26.46 -6.75 63.51
C SER A 345 26.06 -6.04 62.20
N ASP A 346 25.01 -5.21 62.23
CA ASP A 346 25.11 -3.77 61.93
C ASP A 346 23.75 -3.07 61.71
N LEU A 347 23.63 -1.92 62.39
CA LEU A 347 22.90 -0.70 62.02
C LEU A 347 21.38 -0.60 62.18
N ILE A 348 21.04 0.09 63.26
CA ILE A 348 19.86 0.95 63.46
C ILE A 348 19.96 2.13 62.48
N ASP A 349 18.97 2.34 61.62
CA ASP A 349 18.55 3.67 61.16
C ASP A 349 17.13 3.63 60.60
N SER A 350 16.19 4.28 61.27
CA SER A 350 14.84 4.54 60.75
C SER A 350 14.62 6.05 60.74
N HIS A 351 15.17 6.69 59.70
CA HIS A 351 15.00 8.11 59.43
C HIS A 351 13.61 8.37 58.80
N PHE A 352 12.82 9.18 59.50
CA PHE A 352 11.61 9.84 58.99
C PHE A 352 11.97 10.80 57.84
N GLU A 353 11.30 10.67 56.69
CA GLU A 353 11.35 11.66 55.62
C GLU A 353 9.96 12.31 55.46
N HIS A 354 9.93 13.63 55.62
CA HIS A 354 8.74 14.48 55.52
C HIS A 354 8.23 14.53 54.07
N ASP A 355 6.98 14.12 53.84
CA ASP A 355 6.30 14.35 52.57
C ASP A 355 5.62 15.74 52.58
N ALA A 356 6.03 16.61 51.66
CA ALA A 356 5.45 17.94 51.48
C ALA A 356 4.23 17.85 50.53
N PRO A 357 3.17 18.66 50.73
CA PRO A 357 1.98 18.54 49.89
C PRO A 357 2.28 18.97 48.45
N VAL A 358 2.19 18.02 47.52
CA VAL A 358 2.28 18.23 46.08
C VAL A 358 0.97 18.87 45.61
N GLN A 359 1.02 20.17 45.32
CA GLN A 359 -0.09 20.90 44.72
C GLN A 359 -0.20 20.51 43.24
N GLY A 360 -1.18 19.67 42.91
CA GLY A 360 -1.45 19.23 41.54
C GLY A 360 -1.89 20.37 40.61
N PRO A 361 -1.82 20.16 39.28
CA PRO A 361 -2.17 21.19 38.30
C PRO A 361 -3.64 21.62 38.45
N LEU A 362 -3.88 22.92 38.32
CA LEU A 362 -5.20 23.54 38.41
C LEU A 362 -6.21 22.84 37.47
N PRO A 363 -7.44 22.51 37.92
CA PRO A 363 -8.46 21.90 37.06
C PRO A 363 -8.78 22.79 35.85
N TYR A 364 -8.74 22.19 34.66
CA TYR A 364 -9.11 22.86 33.41
C TYR A 364 -10.59 23.31 33.42
N GLU A 365 -10.84 24.46 32.80
CA GLU A 365 -12.18 25.05 32.70
C GLU A 365 -13.17 24.13 31.93
N PRO A 366 -14.49 24.30 32.13
CA PRO A 366 -15.54 23.39 31.61
C PRO A 366 -15.53 23.15 30.09
N ASP A 367 -14.81 23.97 29.32
CA ASP A 367 -14.68 23.83 27.87
C ASP A 367 -13.57 22.85 27.41
N ASP A 368 -12.71 22.37 28.31
CA ASP A 368 -11.58 21.48 28.00
C ASP A 368 -11.86 19.98 28.23
N ALA A 369 -13.12 19.60 28.39
CA ALA A 369 -13.49 18.21 28.67
C ALA A 369 -13.29 17.25 27.46
N PRO A 370 -12.67 16.07 27.67
CA PRO A 370 -12.22 15.18 26.60
C PRO A 370 -13.34 14.50 25.78
N TRP A 371 -14.59 14.51 26.25
CA TRP A 371 -15.75 13.91 25.57
C TRP A 371 -16.44 14.83 24.56
N LYS A 372 -16.13 16.13 24.53
CA LYS A 372 -16.69 17.10 23.56
C LYS A 372 -16.04 17.00 22.16
N LYS A 373 -15.04 16.11 21.98
CA LYS A 373 -14.13 16.03 20.82
C LYS A 373 -14.66 15.29 19.58
N SER A 374 -15.97 15.31 19.30
CA SER A 374 -16.54 14.46 18.22
C SER A 374 -17.09 15.22 17.01
N SER A 375 -16.85 16.53 16.86
CA SER A 375 -17.39 17.27 15.71
C SER A 375 -16.59 18.52 15.34
N GLU A 376 -15.34 18.63 15.78
CA GLU A 376 -14.50 19.74 15.39
C GLU A 376 -13.76 19.41 14.08
N SER A 377 -14.03 20.19 13.03
CA SER A 377 -13.36 20.06 11.73
C SER A 377 -11.85 20.26 11.84
N GLY A 378 -11.10 19.78 10.85
CA GLY A 378 -9.67 20.01 10.77
C GLY A 378 -9.33 21.50 10.73
N ILE A 379 -10.14 22.31 10.04
CA ILE A 379 -10.03 23.77 10.01
C ILE A 379 -10.24 24.38 11.42
N ARG A 380 -11.26 23.95 12.18
CA ARG A 380 -11.48 24.48 13.54
C ARG A 380 -10.34 24.12 14.49
N LYS A 381 -9.81 22.89 14.40
CA LYS A 381 -8.63 22.46 15.15
C LYS A 381 -7.39 23.26 14.79
N PHE A 382 -7.22 23.57 13.51
CA PHE A 382 -6.12 24.38 12.99
C PHE A 382 -6.16 25.80 13.53
N PHE A 383 -7.30 26.48 13.42
CA PHE A 383 -7.48 27.83 13.97
C PHE A 383 -7.38 27.87 15.49
N ARG A 384 -7.91 26.87 16.20
CA ARG A 384 -7.72 26.77 17.66
C ARG A 384 -6.23 26.70 18.01
N LYS A 385 -5.46 25.86 17.32
CA LYS A 385 -4.03 25.72 17.57
C LYS A 385 -3.22 26.98 17.22
N LEU A 386 -3.64 27.74 16.20
CA LEU A 386 -3.02 29.01 15.82
C LEU A 386 -3.23 30.12 16.86
N PHE A 387 -4.42 30.19 17.48
CA PHE A 387 -4.79 31.32 18.36
C PHE A 387 -4.78 30.99 19.85
N SER A 388 -4.74 29.70 20.25
CA SER A 388 -4.62 29.29 21.66
C SER A 388 -3.23 29.55 22.26
N ASP A 389 -2.17 29.70 21.45
CA ASP A 389 -0.84 30.06 21.96
C ASP A 389 -0.75 31.54 22.40
N THR A 390 -1.69 32.39 21.99
CA THR A 390 -1.69 33.83 22.34
C THR A 390 -2.32 34.11 23.71
N SER A 391 -3.22 33.25 24.20
CA SER A 391 -4.07 33.56 25.36
C SER A 391 -3.42 33.27 26.72
N ASN A 392 -2.33 32.48 26.77
CA ASN A 392 -1.80 31.92 28.02
C ASN A 392 -0.40 32.42 28.43
N SER A 393 0.09 33.53 27.88
CA SER A 393 1.42 34.07 28.19
C SER A 393 1.40 35.53 28.67
N ASN A 394 0.90 35.73 29.88
CA ASN A 394 1.25 36.93 30.65
C ASN A 394 2.66 36.73 31.24
N GLY A 395 3.69 37.09 30.49
CA GLY A 395 5.07 37.09 30.99
C GLY A 395 6.11 36.83 29.92
N SER A 396 6.61 37.91 29.31
CA SER A 396 7.96 38.08 28.76
C SER A 396 8.76 36.78 28.50
N GLN A 397 8.66 36.20 27.31
CA GLN A 397 9.82 35.63 26.63
C GLN A 397 9.70 35.76 25.12
N THR A 398 10.82 36.16 24.53
CA THR A 398 11.10 36.37 23.12
C THR A 398 10.69 35.18 22.25
N PHE A 399 10.05 35.48 21.12
CA PHE A 399 9.82 34.58 19.99
C PHE A 399 11.01 33.63 19.74
N GLN A 400 10.89 32.36 20.15
CA GLN A 400 11.67 31.31 19.53
C GLN A 400 11.11 31.10 18.13
N LYS A 401 11.77 31.70 17.15
CA LYS A 401 11.63 31.38 15.72
C LYS A 401 11.84 29.88 15.53
N ARG A 402 10.79 29.07 15.62
CA ARG A 402 10.83 27.70 15.07
C ARG A 402 10.53 27.81 13.59
N SER A 403 11.61 27.67 12.81
CA SER A 403 11.56 27.46 11.37
C SER A 403 10.49 26.42 11.02
N LEU A 404 9.53 26.81 10.18
CA LEU A 404 8.47 25.97 9.61
C LEU A 404 8.99 24.78 8.77
N ALA A 405 10.30 24.60 8.66
CA ALA A 405 10.93 23.50 7.93
C ALA A 405 10.73 22.10 8.58
N THR A 406 10.13 21.99 9.78
CA THR A 406 9.91 20.69 10.42
C THR A 406 8.56 20.04 10.11
N LEU A 407 7.63 20.76 9.47
CA LEU A 407 6.30 20.20 9.13
C LEU A 407 6.26 19.53 7.75
N SER A 408 7.15 19.91 6.81
CA SER A 408 7.27 19.21 5.53
C SER A 408 7.75 17.75 5.66
N LYS A 409 8.33 17.35 6.80
CA LYS A 409 8.77 15.96 7.04
C LYS A 409 7.65 15.01 7.49
N MET A 410 6.52 15.52 7.99
CA MET A 410 5.38 14.65 8.35
C MET A 410 4.42 14.40 7.19
N ALA A 411 4.46 15.23 6.13
CA ALA A 411 3.71 15.01 4.89
C ALA A 411 4.43 14.05 3.92
N LEU A 412 5.75 13.89 4.05
CA LEU A 412 6.56 13.02 3.19
C LEU A 412 6.69 11.57 3.68
N SER A 413 6.17 11.22 4.87
CA SER A 413 6.12 9.83 5.35
C SER A 413 4.89 9.05 4.86
N ALA A 414 4.13 9.60 3.91
CA ALA A 414 2.96 8.97 3.30
C ALA A 414 3.15 8.67 1.79
N SER A 415 4.40 8.54 1.32
CA SER A 415 4.71 7.95 0.02
C SER A 415 6.04 7.20 0.06
N PRO A 416 6.16 6.06 -0.65
CA PRO A 416 7.28 5.15 -0.50
C PRO A 416 8.57 5.77 -1.04
N ALA A 417 9.62 5.72 -0.23
CA ALA A 417 10.94 6.21 -0.59
C ALA A 417 11.51 5.44 -1.79
N SER A 418 11.80 6.17 -2.87
CA SER A 418 12.69 5.74 -3.94
C SER A 418 14.13 5.75 -3.43
N THR A 419 14.73 4.58 -3.21
CA THR A 419 16.17 4.45 -3.00
C THR A 419 16.89 4.52 -4.35
N GLY A 420 17.44 5.69 -4.65
CA GLY A 420 18.47 5.86 -5.65
C GLY A 420 19.83 5.98 -4.96
N ASP A 421 20.58 4.88 -4.90
CA ASP A 421 22.04 4.93 -4.71
C ASP A 421 22.71 5.07 -6.07
N ALA A 422 23.50 6.13 -6.20
CA ALA A 422 24.41 6.36 -7.31
C ALA A 422 25.63 5.43 -7.21
N LYS A 423 26.10 5.00 -8.38
CA LYS A 423 27.46 4.52 -8.63
C LYS A 423 28.51 5.59 -8.37
#